data_AF-A0A9E4YF74-F1
#
_entry.id   AF-A0A9E4YF74-F1
#
_cell.length_a   1.000
_cell.length_b   1.000
_cell.length_c   1.000
_cell.angle_alpha   90.00
_cell.angle_beta   90.00
_cell.angle_gamma   90.00
#
_symmetry.space_group_name_H-M   'P 1'
#
loop_
_entity.id
_entity.type
_entity.pdbx_description
1 polymer ?
#
loop_
_entity_poly.entity_id
_entity_poly.type
_entity_poly.pdbx_seq_one_letter_code
_entity_poly.pdbx_strand_id
1 'polypeptide(L)'
;MPIPPADAKVYTTACDYCIVACGYKVYTWPDGQEGGTKASENALGIDFPSRAFQGWVSPNQHNMTIIDGQRHHVVVKPDSDAEVVNRKGNHSIRRGTLALKVYNPDGPTKDRLKTPLLRVNGDQTPISWDDAFDIMSRVSRHVLDDYGEAAWGMKTYSYQYFENTYAISKLAFGSIGTPAYSPHDKPGPGSDTAGIDDAGLITFNASYDDWGQADVIFISGTDPFETKTVLFTEWMMSGNRDKKLIFTLPRRSTGVAWAEKNGGVFLQLIPGTDTVLHLAIIRLILENGWEDTEFIEKWIANSWEIDAGMGRGTRNTPWQWRTTWGRLGTDFAGYRDWIMQQEVSHLSKASEITGVPESTIREAARMLTAPIDGRRPKTSFALEKGNYWSNNYLNTTSYAALALICGAGNRPGQVRRALEATSAAGSAVHDTPGTSRPTNFRADAGRR
;
A
#
# COMPACT_ATOMS: atom_id res chain seq x y z
N MET A 1 -23.58 25.57 5.77
CA MET A 1 -22.20 25.55 5.24
C MET A 1 -22.15 26.58 4.13
N PRO A 2 -21.13 27.45 4.09
CA PRO A 2 -20.96 28.41 3.01
C PRO A 2 -21.00 27.71 1.65
N ILE A 3 -21.87 28.18 0.75
CA ILE A 3 -21.99 27.60 -0.60
C ILE A 3 -20.84 28.16 -1.47
N PRO A 4 -20.05 27.31 -2.15
CA PRO A 4 -19.02 27.83 -3.05
C PRO A 4 -19.67 28.56 -4.23
N PRO A 5 -19.32 29.83 -4.50
CA PRO A 5 -19.84 30.57 -5.64
C PRO A 5 -19.46 29.90 -6.97
N ALA A 6 -20.20 30.19 -8.04
CA ALA A 6 -20.01 29.54 -9.34
C ALA A 6 -18.59 29.71 -9.92
N ASP A 7 -17.88 30.76 -9.53
CA ASP A 7 -16.51 31.09 -9.92
C ASP A 7 -15.44 30.64 -8.91
N ALA A 8 -15.81 29.85 -7.88
CA ALA A 8 -14.85 29.27 -6.95
C ALA A 8 -13.75 28.49 -7.69
N LYS A 9 -12.49 28.65 -7.27
CA LYS A 9 -11.37 27.90 -7.87
C LYS A 9 -11.52 26.42 -7.51
N VAL A 10 -11.36 25.54 -8.51
CA VAL A 10 -11.50 24.09 -8.34
C VAL A 10 -10.19 23.38 -8.70
N TYR A 11 -9.71 22.54 -7.79
CA TYR A 11 -8.53 21.69 -7.98
C TYR A 11 -8.92 20.21 -7.85
N THR A 12 -8.13 19.32 -8.44
CA THR A 12 -8.25 17.88 -8.21
C THR A 12 -7.06 17.41 -7.38
N THR A 13 -7.31 16.56 -6.40
CA THR A 13 -6.26 15.96 -5.57
C THR A 13 -6.56 14.50 -5.28
N ALA A 14 -5.53 13.71 -5.06
CA ALA A 14 -5.65 12.42 -4.41
C ALA A 14 -5.73 12.61 -2.89
N CYS A 15 -6.28 11.61 -2.20
CA CYS A 15 -6.27 11.54 -0.75
C CYS A 15 -4.85 11.30 -0.19
N ASP A 16 -4.42 12.12 0.77
CA ASP A 16 -3.10 12.04 1.42
C ASP A 16 -2.93 10.92 2.46
N TYR A 17 -4.00 10.20 2.81
CA TYR A 17 -3.96 9.17 3.87
C TYR A 17 -3.57 7.80 3.32
N CYS A 18 -4.54 6.88 3.18
CA CYS A 18 -4.19 5.49 2.88
C CYS A 18 -3.99 5.22 1.38
N ILE A 19 -3.33 4.09 1.11
CA ILE A 19 -2.96 3.53 -0.20
C ILE A 19 -4.02 3.66 -1.30
N VAL A 20 -5.31 3.61 -0.96
CA VAL A 20 -6.37 3.57 -1.97
C VAL A 20 -6.39 4.86 -2.80
N ALA A 21 -5.82 5.97 -2.32
CA ALA A 21 -5.62 7.20 -3.10
C ALA A 21 -6.88 7.70 -3.85
N CYS A 22 -8.02 7.76 -3.15
CA CYS A 22 -9.27 8.28 -3.72
C CYS A 22 -9.13 9.71 -4.26
N GLY A 23 -9.88 10.01 -5.33
CA GLY A 23 -9.97 11.33 -5.96
C GLY A 23 -10.92 12.27 -5.22
N TYR A 24 -10.51 13.53 -5.13
CA TYR A 24 -11.21 14.63 -4.47
C TYR A 24 -11.18 15.88 -5.32
N LYS A 25 -12.21 16.71 -5.18
CA LYS A 25 -12.24 18.10 -5.64
C LYS A 25 -12.04 19.04 -4.45
N VAL A 26 -11.20 20.05 -4.65
CA VAL A 26 -10.95 21.12 -3.68
C VAL A 26 -11.52 22.42 -4.25
N TYR A 27 -12.45 23.02 -3.53
CA TYR A 27 -13.05 24.31 -3.88
C TYR A 27 -12.51 25.37 -2.93
N THR A 28 -12.04 26.49 -3.46
CA THR A 28 -11.56 27.62 -2.65
C THR A 28 -12.13 28.93 -3.14
N TRP A 29 -12.58 29.78 -2.23
CA TRP A 29 -13.08 31.11 -2.54
C TRP A 29 -12.87 32.08 -1.36
N PRO A 30 -12.76 33.39 -1.61
CA PRO A 30 -12.54 34.38 -0.55
C PRO A 30 -13.64 34.37 0.51
N ASP A 31 -13.26 34.68 1.75
CA ASP A 31 -14.20 34.94 2.83
C ASP A 31 -15.12 36.14 2.49
N GLY A 32 -16.39 36.06 2.89
CA GLY A 32 -17.41 37.06 2.56
C GLY A 32 -18.05 36.91 1.17
N GLN A 33 -17.66 35.92 0.37
CA GLN A 33 -18.34 35.54 -0.87
C GLN A 33 -19.11 34.23 -0.69
N GLU A 34 -20.29 34.12 -1.29
CA GLU A 34 -21.12 32.92 -1.20
C GLU A 34 -21.93 32.70 -2.49
N GLY A 35 -22.08 31.43 -2.87
CA GLY A 35 -22.91 31.01 -4.00
C GLY A 35 -24.39 30.97 -3.67
N GLY A 36 -25.21 30.95 -4.73
CA GLY A 36 -26.66 30.83 -4.61
C GLY A 36 -27.12 29.39 -4.46
N THR A 37 -28.41 29.21 -4.12
CA THR A 37 -29.01 27.89 -3.91
C THR A 37 -29.32 27.15 -5.21
N LYS A 38 -29.36 27.82 -6.36
CA LYS A 38 -29.60 27.16 -7.66
C LYS A 38 -28.31 26.59 -8.22
N ALA A 39 -28.40 25.50 -8.96
CA ALA A 39 -27.25 24.84 -9.58
C ALA A 39 -26.39 25.78 -10.46
N SER A 40 -27.00 26.75 -11.12
CA SER A 40 -26.29 27.76 -11.94
C SER A 40 -25.52 28.81 -11.13
N GLU A 41 -25.78 28.90 -9.82
CA GLU A 41 -25.26 29.94 -8.93
C GLU A 41 -24.19 29.40 -7.95
N ASN A 42 -23.83 28.12 -8.05
CA ASN A 42 -22.80 27.49 -7.21
C ASN A 42 -21.90 26.52 -7.97
N ALA A 43 -20.64 26.41 -7.53
CA ALA A 43 -19.63 25.54 -8.19
C ALA A 43 -19.88 24.04 -7.98
N LEU A 44 -20.85 23.65 -7.15
CA LEU A 44 -21.23 22.25 -6.99
C LEU A 44 -22.19 21.79 -8.09
N GLY A 45 -22.82 22.71 -8.82
CA GLY A 45 -23.83 22.38 -9.84
C GLY A 45 -25.08 21.73 -9.25
N ILE A 46 -25.45 22.10 -8.01
CA ILE A 46 -26.52 21.45 -7.24
C ILE A 46 -27.61 22.46 -6.87
N ASP A 47 -28.87 22.06 -7.04
CA ASP A 47 -30.00 22.77 -6.46
C ASP A 47 -30.16 22.41 -4.98
N PHE A 48 -30.21 23.44 -4.13
CA PHE A 48 -30.45 23.34 -2.69
C PHE A 48 -31.90 23.71 -2.35
N PRO A 49 -32.57 23.00 -1.42
CA PRO A 49 -32.02 21.92 -0.59
C PRO A 49 -31.79 20.62 -1.38
N SER A 50 -30.67 19.95 -1.08
CA SER A 50 -30.32 18.67 -1.69
C SER A 50 -31.24 17.55 -1.21
N ARG A 51 -31.58 16.61 -2.09
CA ARG A 51 -32.38 15.42 -1.76
C ARG A 51 -31.51 14.30 -1.15
N ALA A 52 -32.15 13.28 -0.58
CA ALA A 52 -31.45 12.09 -0.12
C ALA A 52 -30.60 11.49 -1.25
N PHE A 53 -29.36 11.09 -0.93
CA PHE A 53 -28.37 10.55 -1.87
C PHE A 53 -27.87 11.53 -2.95
N GLN A 54 -28.27 12.81 -2.90
CA GLN A 54 -27.63 13.87 -3.68
C GLN A 54 -26.33 14.33 -2.99
N GLY A 55 -25.37 14.83 -3.78
CA GLY A 55 -24.12 15.38 -3.26
C GLY A 55 -24.38 16.51 -2.26
N TRP A 56 -23.66 16.50 -1.15
CA TRP A 56 -23.71 17.54 -0.12
C TRP A 56 -22.31 17.75 0.48
N VAL A 57 -22.09 18.91 1.10
CA VAL A 57 -20.85 19.25 1.80
C VAL A 57 -21.07 19.15 3.30
N SER A 58 -20.45 18.16 3.92
CA SER A 58 -20.49 18.02 5.38
C SER A 58 -19.61 19.07 6.09
N PRO A 59 -19.89 19.39 7.37
CA PRO A 59 -19.02 20.27 8.15
C PRO A 59 -17.55 19.83 8.16
N ASN A 60 -17.30 18.52 8.15
CA ASN A 60 -15.94 17.95 8.13
C ASN A 60 -15.21 18.14 6.79
N GLN A 61 -15.95 18.47 5.72
CA GLN A 61 -15.41 18.73 4.39
C GLN A 61 -15.15 20.22 4.16
N HIS A 62 -15.35 21.08 5.15
CA HIS A 62 -15.10 22.52 5.06
C HIS A 62 -14.07 22.96 6.10
N ASN A 63 -13.30 23.99 5.76
CA ASN A 63 -12.44 24.71 6.69
C ASN A 63 -12.21 26.14 6.17
N MET A 64 -11.45 26.94 6.92
CA MET A 64 -10.89 28.22 6.49
C MET A 64 -9.37 28.10 6.38
N THR A 65 -8.76 28.82 5.46
CA THR A 65 -7.31 28.92 5.32
C THR A 65 -6.91 30.31 4.84
N ILE A 66 -5.60 30.57 4.76
CA ILE A 66 -5.03 31.77 4.14
C ILE A 66 -4.46 31.37 2.78
N ILE A 67 -4.90 32.06 1.72
CA ILE A 67 -4.36 31.96 0.37
C ILE A 67 -4.01 33.38 -0.06
N ASP A 68 -2.76 33.60 -0.50
CA ASP A 68 -2.23 34.91 -0.92
C ASP A 68 -2.50 36.03 0.10
N GLY A 69 -2.35 35.71 1.40
CA GLY A 69 -2.56 36.64 2.51
C GLY A 69 -4.02 36.91 2.88
N GLN A 70 -5.00 36.32 2.18
CA GLN A 70 -6.42 36.53 2.42
C GLN A 70 -7.12 35.29 2.94
N ARG A 71 -8.13 35.48 3.80
CA ARG A 71 -8.98 34.38 4.29
C ARG A 71 -9.80 33.81 3.14
N HIS A 72 -9.80 32.49 3.06
CA HIS A 72 -10.56 31.73 2.08
C HIS A 72 -11.31 30.60 2.77
N HIS A 73 -12.53 30.34 2.30
CA HIS A 73 -13.19 29.06 2.51
C HIS A 73 -12.47 28.00 1.69
N VAL A 74 -12.38 26.79 2.25
CA VAL A 74 -11.92 25.60 1.53
C VAL A 74 -12.90 24.47 1.75
N VAL A 75 -13.35 23.84 0.67
CA VAL A 75 -14.13 22.60 0.70
C VAL A 75 -13.33 21.49 0.03
N VAL A 76 -13.16 20.36 0.71
CA VAL A 76 -12.52 19.16 0.15
C VAL A 76 -13.54 18.03 0.13
N LYS A 77 -14.08 17.73 -1.05
CA LYS A 77 -15.17 16.77 -1.24
C LYS A 77 -14.73 15.63 -2.16
N PRO A 78 -15.18 14.38 -1.91
CA PRO A 78 -14.95 13.27 -2.84
C PRO A 78 -15.44 13.63 -4.24
N ASP A 79 -14.62 13.27 -5.22
CA ASP A 79 -14.91 13.51 -6.64
C ASP A 79 -16.06 12.61 -7.09
N SER A 80 -17.21 13.22 -7.42
CA SER A 80 -18.38 12.49 -7.92
C SER A 80 -18.19 11.97 -9.34
N ASP A 81 -17.22 12.51 -10.07
CA ASP A 81 -16.92 12.13 -11.45
C ASP A 81 -15.85 11.03 -11.50
N ALA A 82 -15.33 10.60 -10.34
CA ALA A 82 -14.38 9.50 -10.29
C ALA A 82 -15.04 8.18 -10.72
N GLU A 83 -14.43 7.50 -11.69
CA GLU A 83 -14.92 6.24 -12.27
C GLU A 83 -14.08 5.00 -11.89
N VAL A 84 -12.87 5.22 -11.36
CA VAL A 84 -11.85 4.15 -11.21
C VAL A 84 -11.50 3.81 -9.77
N VAL A 85 -11.40 4.77 -8.85
CA VAL A 85 -10.91 4.49 -7.48
C VAL A 85 -12.06 4.46 -6.47
N ASN A 86 -12.64 5.63 -6.21
CA ASN A 86 -13.88 5.83 -5.48
C ASN A 86 -14.98 6.21 -6.45
N ARG A 87 -15.63 5.21 -7.04
CA ARG A 87 -16.71 5.43 -7.99
C ARG A 87 -17.77 6.35 -7.39
N LYS A 88 -18.18 7.37 -8.14
CA LYS A 88 -19.26 8.30 -7.77
C LYS A 88 -19.06 8.99 -6.41
N GLY A 89 -17.81 9.19 -5.99
CA GLY A 89 -17.50 9.94 -4.77
C GLY A 89 -17.61 9.15 -3.47
N ASN A 90 -17.47 7.82 -3.49
CA ASN A 90 -17.34 7.02 -2.27
C ASN A 90 -16.13 7.50 -1.42
N HIS A 91 -16.20 7.40 -0.09
CA HIS A 91 -15.09 7.77 0.78
C HIS A 91 -15.11 7.08 2.14
N SER A 92 -13.93 7.00 2.77
CA SER A 92 -13.81 6.59 4.17
C SER A 92 -14.05 7.77 5.12
N ILE A 93 -14.24 7.46 6.41
CA ILE A 93 -14.39 8.49 7.46
C ILE A 93 -13.18 9.42 7.54
N ARG A 94 -11.96 8.87 7.46
CA ARG A 94 -10.69 9.63 7.46
C ARG A 94 -10.61 10.59 6.28
N ARG A 95 -11.21 10.23 5.15
CA ARG A 95 -11.11 11.02 3.92
C ARG A 95 -12.22 12.05 3.79
N GLY A 96 -13.34 11.86 4.50
CA GLY A 96 -14.36 12.89 4.67
C GLY A 96 -13.89 14.08 5.51
N THR A 97 -12.71 14.01 6.14
CA THR A 97 -12.16 15.06 7.01
C THR A 97 -10.92 15.75 6.42
N LEU A 98 -10.67 15.61 5.11
CA LEU A 98 -9.47 16.19 4.46
C LEU A 98 -9.40 17.72 4.56
N ALA A 99 -10.54 18.42 4.69
CA ALA A 99 -10.52 19.87 4.91
C ALA A 99 -9.97 20.24 6.30
N LEU A 100 -10.22 19.40 7.32
CA LEU A 100 -9.83 19.69 8.70
C LEU A 100 -8.31 19.72 8.93
N LYS A 101 -7.53 19.05 8.07
CA LYS A 101 -6.04 19.07 8.15
C LYS A 101 -5.41 20.28 7.45
N VAL A 102 -6.19 21.06 6.70
CA VAL A 102 -5.71 22.30 6.07
C VAL A 102 -5.34 23.27 7.18
N TYR A 103 -4.25 24.00 7.00
CA TYR A 103 -3.80 24.99 7.97
C TYR A 103 -4.87 26.07 8.16
N ASN A 104 -5.29 26.28 9.39
CA ASN A 104 -6.21 27.34 9.79
C ASN A 104 -5.62 28.05 11.01
N PRO A 105 -5.28 29.35 10.92
CA PRO A 105 -4.69 30.09 12.04
C PRO A 105 -5.60 30.15 13.27
N ASP A 106 -6.92 30.03 13.10
CA ASP A 106 -7.90 30.04 14.18
C ASP A 106 -8.37 28.64 14.56
N GLY A 107 -7.91 27.62 13.85
CA GLY A 107 -8.34 26.23 14.00
C GLY A 107 -7.36 25.37 14.80
N PRO A 108 -7.65 24.06 14.92
CA PRO A 108 -6.78 23.10 15.59
C PRO A 108 -5.39 22.98 14.95
N THR A 109 -5.28 23.23 13.63
CA THR A 109 -4.04 23.11 12.86
C THR A 109 -3.10 24.32 12.98
N LYS A 110 -3.42 25.29 13.87
CA LYS A 110 -2.59 26.48 14.12
C LYS A 110 -1.21 26.15 14.71
N ASP A 111 -1.06 24.94 15.24
CA ASP A 111 0.14 24.36 15.84
C ASP A 111 1.17 23.85 14.82
N ARG A 112 0.84 23.83 13.52
CA ARG A 112 1.81 23.51 12.46
C ARG A 112 3.08 24.36 12.59
N LEU A 113 4.24 23.72 12.38
CA LEU A 113 5.54 24.40 12.37
C LEU A 113 5.57 25.48 11.28
N LYS A 114 6.03 26.69 11.65
CA LYS A 114 6.06 27.88 10.78
C LYS A 114 7.48 28.35 10.46
N THR A 115 8.44 27.97 11.28
CA THR A 115 9.84 28.39 11.22
C THR A 115 10.74 27.26 11.73
N PRO A 116 11.99 27.16 11.28
CA PRO A 116 12.96 26.25 11.86
C PRO A 116 13.16 26.54 13.37
N LEU A 117 13.44 25.49 14.13
CA LEU A 117 13.63 25.55 15.58
C LEU A 117 14.98 24.92 15.95
N LEU A 118 15.76 25.58 16.79
CA LEU A 118 17.01 25.08 17.37
C LEU A 118 16.86 24.90 18.88
N ARG A 119 17.42 23.83 19.44
CA ARG A 119 17.42 23.64 20.89
C ARG A 119 18.55 24.45 21.53
N VAL A 120 18.19 25.44 22.36
CA VAL A 120 19.12 26.30 23.11
C VAL A 120 18.76 26.19 24.59
N ASN A 121 19.70 25.78 25.44
CA ASN A 121 19.48 25.56 26.88
C ASN A 121 18.28 24.65 27.22
N GLY A 122 17.98 23.69 26.34
CA GLY A 122 16.85 22.76 26.50
C GLY A 122 15.58 23.17 25.75
N ASP A 123 15.43 24.44 25.37
CA ASP A 123 14.22 25.01 24.78
C ASP A 123 14.30 25.11 23.26
N GLN A 124 13.17 24.89 22.56
CA GLN A 124 13.06 25.10 21.12
C GLN A 124 12.91 26.58 20.79
N THR A 125 13.94 27.17 20.18
CA THR A 125 14.01 28.59 19.82
C THR A 125 13.91 28.76 18.31
N PRO A 126 13.02 29.63 17.80
CA PRO A 126 12.97 29.99 16.39
C PRO A 126 14.31 30.52 15.85
N ILE A 127 14.70 30.05 14.68
CA ILE A 127 15.86 30.56 13.93
C ILE A 127 15.49 30.83 12.48
N SER A 128 16.34 31.56 11.76
CA SER A 128 16.18 31.77 10.32
C SER A 128 16.44 30.49 9.53
N TRP A 129 15.96 30.45 8.28
CA TRP A 129 16.31 29.35 7.37
C TRP A 129 17.80 29.30 7.04
N ASP A 130 18.44 30.46 6.88
CA ASP A 130 19.88 30.55 6.60
C ASP A 130 20.69 29.94 7.74
N ASP A 131 20.36 30.28 9.00
CA ASP A 131 21.00 29.69 10.17
C ASP A 131 20.77 28.18 10.24
N ALA A 132 19.54 27.73 9.95
CA ALA A 132 19.21 26.30 9.99
C ALA A 132 20.04 25.51 8.96
N PHE A 133 20.20 26.04 7.73
CA PHE A 133 21.01 25.41 6.69
C PHE A 133 22.51 25.47 6.99
N ASP A 134 23.03 26.59 7.48
CA ASP A 134 24.45 26.73 7.85
C ASP A 134 24.82 25.74 8.98
N ILE A 135 24.02 25.69 10.04
CA ILE A 135 24.24 24.75 11.16
C ILE A 135 24.19 23.29 10.67
N MET A 136 23.12 22.90 9.95
CA MET A 136 22.96 21.53 9.49
C MET A 136 24.07 21.11 8.53
N SER A 137 24.50 22.00 7.63
CA SER A 137 25.57 21.71 6.68
C SER A 137 26.93 21.57 7.36
N ARG A 138 27.28 22.47 8.30
CA ARG A 138 28.55 22.41 9.05
C ARG A 138 28.64 21.19 9.96
N VAL A 139 27.57 20.88 10.69
CA VAL A 139 27.51 19.67 11.53
C VAL A 139 27.64 18.43 10.65
N SER A 140 26.92 18.39 9.52
CA SER A 140 27.04 17.27 8.58
C SER A 140 28.47 17.13 8.04
N ARG A 141 29.13 18.23 7.67
CA ARG A 141 30.51 18.19 7.19
C ARG A 141 31.48 17.70 8.25
N HIS A 142 31.40 18.22 9.47
CA HIS A 142 32.20 17.73 10.59
C HIS A 142 32.03 16.22 10.80
N VAL A 143 30.77 15.73 10.80
CA VAL A 143 30.50 14.28 10.94
C VAL A 143 31.14 13.48 9.80
N LEU A 144 31.03 13.95 8.57
CA LEU A 144 31.58 13.25 7.40
C LEU A 144 33.11 13.27 7.38
N ASP A 145 33.72 14.40 7.72
CA ASP A 145 35.17 14.59 7.68
C ASP A 145 35.87 13.78 8.77
N ASP A 146 35.27 13.68 9.97
CA ASP A 146 35.89 13.03 11.12
C ASP A 146 35.46 11.57 11.35
N TYR A 147 34.24 11.18 10.91
CA TYR A 147 33.66 9.86 11.20
C TYR A 147 33.15 9.10 9.95
N GLY A 148 33.15 9.75 8.78
CA GLY A 148 32.76 9.13 7.51
C GLY A 148 31.24 8.99 7.30
N GLU A 149 30.88 8.49 6.11
CA GLU A 149 29.50 8.46 5.60
C GLU A 149 28.54 7.60 6.45
N ALA A 150 29.05 6.53 7.07
CA ALA A 150 28.26 5.65 7.92
C ALA A 150 27.82 6.30 9.25
N ALA A 151 28.47 7.38 9.67
CA ALA A 151 28.09 8.14 10.87
C ALA A 151 26.97 9.16 10.61
N TRP A 152 26.66 9.46 9.35
CA TRP A 152 25.58 10.34 8.95
C TRP A 152 24.34 9.52 8.58
N GLY A 153 23.21 9.73 9.25
CA GLY A 153 22.00 8.92 9.07
C GLY A 153 20.79 9.70 8.56
N MET A 154 19.91 9.02 7.83
CA MET A 154 18.64 9.59 7.32
C MET A 154 17.46 8.67 7.66
N LYS A 155 16.47 9.21 8.38
CA LYS A 155 15.16 8.59 8.61
C LYS A 155 14.10 9.38 7.85
N THR A 156 13.49 8.78 6.82
CA THR A 156 12.59 9.50 5.90
C THR A 156 11.21 8.88 5.79
N TYR A 157 10.23 9.64 5.34
CA TYR A 157 8.95 9.12 4.87
C TYR A 157 9.04 8.65 3.41
N SER A 158 8.02 7.90 2.96
CA SER A 158 7.99 7.25 1.64
C SER A 158 6.63 7.38 0.93
N TYR A 159 5.87 8.43 1.24
CA TYR A 159 4.50 8.64 0.75
C TYR A 159 4.26 10.08 0.27
N GLN A 160 3.11 10.31 -0.35
CA GLN A 160 2.67 11.57 -0.98
C GLN A 160 3.37 11.87 -2.29
N TYR A 161 4.53 12.54 -2.31
CA TYR A 161 5.08 13.14 -3.54
C TYR A 161 6.38 12.47 -4.00
N PHE A 162 6.48 12.18 -5.30
CA PHE A 162 7.68 11.59 -5.90
C PHE A 162 8.87 12.55 -5.82
N GLU A 163 8.61 13.85 -5.97
CA GLU A 163 9.59 14.93 -5.92
C GLU A 163 10.34 14.93 -4.58
N ASN A 164 9.61 14.77 -3.48
CA ASN A 164 10.18 14.79 -2.14
C ASN A 164 11.03 13.54 -1.87
N THR A 165 10.51 12.35 -2.20
CA THR A 165 11.23 11.09 -1.99
C THR A 165 12.47 11.01 -2.89
N TYR A 166 12.40 11.54 -4.10
CA TYR A 166 13.56 11.67 -5.00
C TYR A 166 14.61 12.63 -4.44
N ALA A 167 14.23 13.82 -3.96
CA ALA A 167 15.18 14.78 -3.39
C ALA A 167 15.93 14.21 -2.17
N ILE A 168 15.21 13.55 -1.26
CA ILE A 168 15.80 12.96 -0.05
C ILE A 168 16.72 11.79 -0.38
N SER A 169 16.28 10.87 -1.26
CA SER A 169 17.10 9.72 -1.67
C SER A 169 18.32 10.14 -2.48
N LYS A 170 18.20 11.16 -3.34
CA LYS A 170 19.34 11.74 -4.06
C LYS A 170 20.37 12.34 -3.11
N LEU A 171 19.93 13.04 -2.06
CA LEU A 171 20.85 13.54 -1.02
C LEU A 171 21.55 12.37 -0.31
N ALA A 172 20.79 11.41 0.22
CA ALA A 172 21.35 10.32 1.02
C ALA A 172 22.27 9.39 0.22
N PHE A 173 21.82 8.88 -0.94
CA PHE A 173 22.55 7.89 -1.72
C PHE A 173 23.46 8.50 -2.79
N GLY A 174 23.09 9.64 -3.34
CA GLY A 174 23.83 10.27 -4.44
C GLY A 174 24.91 11.24 -3.96
N SER A 175 24.58 12.11 -3.00
CA SER A 175 25.50 13.14 -2.53
C SER A 175 26.32 12.72 -1.31
N ILE A 176 25.69 12.05 -0.33
CA ILE A 176 26.36 11.64 0.91
C ILE A 176 26.94 10.22 0.82
N GLY A 177 26.29 9.31 0.10
CA GLY A 177 26.73 7.91 0.02
C GLY A 177 26.45 7.08 1.28
N THR A 178 25.58 7.55 2.18
CA THR A 178 25.41 6.88 3.48
C THR A 178 24.73 5.51 3.37
N PRO A 179 25.24 4.48 4.07
CA PRO A 179 24.52 3.23 4.27
C PRO A 179 23.47 3.31 5.41
N ALA A 180 23.53 4.34 6.27
CA ALA A 180 22.65 4.52 7.42
C ALA A 180 21.33 5.19 7.02
N TYR A 181 20.52 4.47 6.25
CA TYR A 181 19.24 4.95 5.73
C TYR A 181 18.07 4.08 6.19
N SER A 182 16.96 4.71 6.58
CA SER A 182 15.79 4.01 7.08
C SER A 182 14.51 4.75 6.66
N PRO A 183 13.51 4.06 6.07
CA PRO A 183 12.19 4.63 5.84
C PRO A 183 11.37 4.63 7.14
N HIS A 184 10.27 5.37 7.19
CA HIS A 184 9.54 5.71 8.41
C HIS A 184 9.11 4.49 9.24
N ASP A 185 8.73 3.39 8.61
CA ASP A 185 8.06 2.24 9.23
C ASP A 185 8.99 1.06 9.58
N LYS A 186 10.27 1.10 9.20
CA LYS A 186 11.24 0.04 9.52
C LYS A 186 12.66 0.58 9.74
N PRO A 187 13.51 -0.11 10.50
CA PRO A 187 14.85 0.38 10.85
C PRO A 187 15.92 0.24 9.74
N GLY A 188 15.55 -0.18 8.52
CA GLY A 188 16.51 -0.31 7.41
C GLY A 188 15.85 -0.34 6.02
N PRO A 189 16.62 -0.30 4.93
CA PRO A 189 16.11 -0.12 3.57
C PRO A 189 15.62 -1.42 2.90
N GLY A 190 15.53 -2.54 3.62
CA GLY A 190 15.11 -3.83 3.07
C GLY A 190 13.66 -3.85 2.59
N SER A 191 13.30 -4.83 1.75
CA SER A 191 11.91 -5.00 1.28
C SER A 191 10.97 -5.40 2.42
N ASP A 192 9.72 -4.91 2.37
CA ASP A 192 8.66 -5.32 3.31
C ASP A 192 8.13 -6.73 3.02
N THR A 193 8.34 -7.22 1.79
CA THR A 193 7.82 -8.51 1.34
C THR A 193 8.90 -9.32 0.66
N ALA A 194 10.03 -9.51 1.33
CA ALA A 194 11.23 -10.14 0.76
C ALA A 194 10.95 -11.53 0.16
N GLY A 195 10.08 -12.34 0.77
CA GLY A 195 9.71 -13.65 0.23
C GLY A 195 8.90 -13.60 -1.07
N ILE A 196 8.09 -12.55 -1.27
CA ILE A 196 7.38 -12.31 -2.55
C ILE A 196 8.38 -11.88 -3.62
N ASP A 197 9.34 -11.02 -3.27
CA ASP A 197 10.38 -10.55 -4.19
C ASP A 197 11.32 -11.67 -4.63
N ASP A 198 11.78 -12.51 -3.69
CA ASP A 198 12.66 -13.65 -3.97
C ASP A 198 11.93 -14.76 -4.75
N ALA A 199 10.60 -14.85 -4.64
CA ALA A 199 9.77 -15.67 -5.54
C ALA A 199 9.62 -15.07 -6.97
N GLY A 200 10.25 -13.93 -7.26
CA GLY A 200 10.23 -13.27 -8.56
C GLY A 200 9.01 -12.38 -8.81
N LEU A 201 8.21 -12.09 -7.78
CA LEU A 201 6.89 -11.49 -7.93
C LEU A 201 6.88 -10.01 -7.52
N ILE A 202 6.17 -9.17 -8.27
CA ILE A 202 5.93 -7.77 -7.89
C ILE A 202 4.83 -7.72 -6.84
N THR A 203 5.05 -7.00 -5.74
CA THR A 203 4.11 -6.84 -4.62
C THR A 203 2.84 -6.06 -5.00
N PHE A 204 2.93 -5.22 -6.04
CA PHE A 204 1.86 -4.36 -6.55
C PHE A 204 1.49 -4.69 -8.00
N ASN A 205 0.66 -5.69 -8.17
CA ASN A 205 0.32 -6.26 -9.48
C ASN A 205 -1.20 -6.35 -9.72
N ALA A 206 -2.03 -5.87 -8.79
CA ALA A 206 -3.49 -5.87 -8.91
C ALA A 206 -4.05 -4.48 -9.22
N SER A 207 -4.97 -4.42 -10.17
CA SER A 207 -5.88 -3.29 -10.38
C SER A 207 -7.02 -3.30 -9.36
N TYR A 208 -7.86 -2.25 -9.36
CA TYR A 208 -9.09 -2.27 -8.55
C TYR A 208 -10.12 -3.27 -9.09
N ASP A 209 -10.26 -3.38 -10.41
CA ASP A 209 -11.22 -4.28 -11.07
C ASP A 209 -10.94 -5.75 -10.77
N ASP A 210 -9.68 -6.14 -10.56
CA ASP A 210 -9.33 -7.52 -10.21
C ASP A 210 -10.03 -7.98 -8.93
N TRP A 211 -10.11 -7.12 -7.91
CA TRP A 211 -10.82 -7.45 -6.68
C TRP A 211 -12.33 -7.63 -6.89
N GLY A 212 -12.91 -6.82 -7.79
CA GLY A 212 -14.31 -6.97 -8.22
C GLY A 212 -14.57 -8.27 -8.97
N GLN A 213 -13.60 -8.73 -9.77
CA GLN A 213 -13.70 -9.93 -10.62
C GLN A 213 -13.37 -11.25 -9.90
N ALA A 214 -12.77 -11.22 -8.72
CA ALA A 214 -12.48 -12.42 -7.94
C ALA A 214 -13.76 -13.15 -7.49
N ASP A 215 -13.74 -14.47 -7.53
CA ASP A 215 -14.76 -15.33 -6.92
C ASP A 215 -14.45 -15.55 -5.43
N VAL A 216 -13.15 -15.63 -5.09
CA VAL A 216 -12.68 -15.77 -3.70
C VAL A 216 -11.53 -14.81 -3.45
N ILE A 217 -11.49 -14.20 -2.27
CA ILE A 217 -10.35 -13.38 -1.85
C ILE A 217 -9.82 -13.89 -0.52
N PHE A 218 -8.57 -14.34 -0.53
CA PHE A 218 -7.80 -14.67 0.67
C PHE A 218 -7.12 -13.42 1.22
N ILE A 219 -7.38 -13.06 2.47
CA ILE A 219 -6.93 -11.83 3.10
C ILE A 219 -6.11 -12.18 4.33
N SER A 220 -4.80 -11.90 4.29
CA SER A 220 -3.85 -12.26 5.33
C SER A 220 -3.32 -11.06 6.10
N GLY A 221 -3.50 -11.05 7.42
CA GLY A 221 -2.90 -10.03 8.28
C GLY A 221 -3.47 -8.63 8.13
N THR A 222 -4.70 -8.47 7.61
CA THR A 222 -5.39 -7.19 7.53
C THR A 222 -6.90 -7.29 7.55
N ASP A 223 -7.55 -6.23 8.02
CA ASP A 223 -8.94 -5.94 7.70
C ASP A 223 -9.02 -4.74 6.73
N PRO A 224 -9.28 -4.96 5.42
CA PRO A 224 -9.42 -3.89 4.45
C PRO A 224 -10.64 -3.00 4.70
N PHE A 225 -11.68 -3.45 5.42
CA PHE A 225 -12.79 -2.57 5.80
C PHE A 225 -12.30 -1.39 6.64
N GLU A 226 -11.44 -1.65 7.62
CA GLU A 226 -10.89 -0.63 8.51
C GLU A 226 -9.73 0.12 7.84
N THR A 227 -8.86 -0.59 7.12
CA THR A 227 -7.55 -0.04 6.67
C THR A 227 -7.55 0.46 5.22
N LYS A 228 -8.36 -0.15 4.33
CA LYS A 228 -8.53 0.21 2.90
C LYS A 228 -9.99 0.36 2.54
N THR A 229 -10.73 1.10 3.35
CA THR A 229 -12.20 1.13 3.37
C THR A 229 -12.83 1.16 1.98
N VAL A 230 -12.41 2.08 1.10
CA VAL A 230 -13.00 2.18 -0.25
C VAL A 230 -12.66 0.97 -1.12
N LEU A 231 -11.45 0.41 -1.04
CA LEU A 231 -11.13 -0.84 -1.74
C LEU A 231 -12.08 -1.96 -1.29
N PHE A 232 -12.34 -2.06 0.01
CA PHE A 232 -13.24 -3.08 0.52
C PHE A 232 -14.69 -2.84 0.10
N THR A 233 -15.24 -1.66 0.37
CA THR A 233 -16.66 -1.35 0.15
C THR A 233 -17.03 -1.24 -1.31
N GLU A 234 -16.12 -0.74 -2.15
CA GLU A 234 -16.38 -0.50 -3.57
C GLU A 234 -16.04 -1.72 -4.42
N TRP A 235 -15.04 -2.52 -4.05
CA TRP A 235 -14.47 -3.56 -4.92
C TRP A 235 -14.52 -4.98 -4.35
N MET A 236 -14.19 -5.17 -3.07
CA MET A 236 -14.21 -6.51 -2.47
C MET A 236 -15.60 -6.96 -2.06
N MET A 237 -16.49 -6.02 -1.68
CA MET A 237 -17.89 -6.32 -1.34
C MET A 237 -18.81 -6.38 -2.56
N SER A 238 -18.37 -5.86 -3.71
CA SER A 238 -19.17 -5.73 -4.93
C SER A 238 -18.74 -6.74 -6.01
N GLY A 239 -19.42 -6.73 -7.15
CA GLY A 239 -19.13 -7.63 -8.27
C GLY A 239 -19.90 -8.94 -8.16
N ASN A 240 -19.19 -10.08 -8.10
CA ASN A 240 -19.82 -11.39 -8.00
C ASN A 240 -20.64 -11.53 -6.69
N ARG A 241 -21.94 -11.83 -6.82
CA ARG A 241 -22.86 -11.99 -5.68
C ARG A 241 -22.50 -13.16 -4.77
N ASP A 242 -21.84 -14.19 -5.32
CA ASP A 242 -21.44 -15.39 -4.58
C ASP A 242 -20.01 -15.29 -4.04
N LYS A 243 -19.37 -14.12 -4.18
CA LYS A 243 -17.98 -13.90 -3.78
C LYS A 243 -17.76 -14.24 -2.31
N LYS A 244 -16.70 -15.01 -2.03
CA LYS A 244 -16.33 -15.40 -0.66
C LYS A 244 -15.02 -14.72 -0.24
N LEU A 245 -14.96 -14.28 1.01
CA LEU A 245 -13.74 -13.75 1.60
C LEU A 245 -13.26 -14.68 2.70
N ILE A 246 -11.96 -14.97 2.70
CA ILE A 246 -11.28 -15.75 3.72
C ILE A 246 -10.35 -14.80 4.46
N PHE A 247 -10.50 -14.67 5.77
CA PHE A 247 -9.65 -13.80 6.59
C PHE A 247 -8.71 -14.62 7.48
N THR A 248 -7.41 -14.34 7.45
CA THR A 248 -6.43 -14.85 8.43
C THR A 248 -6.01 -13.71 9.35
N LEU A 249 -6.60 -13.68 10.55
CA LEU A 249 -6.37 -12.64 11.54
C LEU A 249 -6.46 -13.23 12.96
N PRO A 250 -5.65 -12.78 13.92
CA PRO A 250 -5.76 -13.24 15.30
C PRO A 250 -7.00 -12.67 16.03
N ARG A 251 -7.58 -11.58 15.50
CA ARG A 251 -8.77 -10.92 16.05
C ARG A 251 -9.94 -10.98 15.07
N ARG A 252 -11.15 -11.13 15.61
CA ARG A 252 -12.39 -10.93 14.86
C ARG A 252 -12.62 -9.43 14.65
N SER A 253 -12.87 -9.02 13.42
CA SER A 253 -13.06 -7.62 13.02
C SER A 253 -14.37 -7.43 12.23
N THR A 254 -14.66 -6.19 11.82
CA THR A 254 -15.90 -5.89 11.09
C THR A 254 -15.93 -6.54 9.70
N GLY A 255 -14.81 -6.54 8.98
CA GLY A 255 -14.67 -7.24 7.70
C GLY A 255 -14.86 -8.75 7.84
N VAL A 256 -14.36 -9.35 8.94
CA VAL A 256 -14.60 -10.76 9.26
C VAL A 256 -16.09 -11.04 9.47
N ALA A 257 -16.78 -10.20 10.25
CA ALA A 257 -18.21 -10.35 10.47
C ALA A 257 -19.03 -10.27 9.17
N TRP A 258 -18.61 -9.41 8.23
CA TRP A 258 -19.20 -9.37 6.89
C TRP A 258 -18.91 -10.66 6.11
N ALA A 259 -17.67 -11.17 6.14
CA ALA A 259 -17.30 -12.39 5.45
C ALA A 259 -18.13 -13.59 5.91
N GLU A 260 -18.19 -13.85 7.23
CA GLU A 260 -18.96 -14.96 7.82
C GLU A 260 -20.44 -14.89 7.42
N LYS A 261 -21.05 -13.69 7.47
CA LYS A 261 -22.44 -13.49 7.06
C LYS A 261 -22.70 -13.82 5.59
N ASN A 262 -21.69 -13.70 4.72
CA ASN A 262 -21.78 -13.98 3.29
C ASN A 262 -21.17 -15.35 2.92
N GLY A 263 -20.97 -16.24 3.90
CA GLY A 263 -20.44 -17.60 3.68
C GLY A 263 -18.95 -17.67 3.40
N GLY A 264 -18.19 -16.64 3.81
CA GLY A 264 -16.75 -16.65 3.89
C GLY A 264 -16.23 -17.33 5.16
N VAL A 265 -14.90 -17.44 5.28
CA VAL A 265 -14.24 -18.19 6.36
C VAL A 265 -13.35 -17.29 7.19
N PHE A 266 -13.39 -17.46 8.51
CA PHE A 266 -12.46 -16.82 9.43
C PHE A 266 -11.46 -17.83 9.98
N LEU A 267 -10.19 -17.67 9.62
CA LEU A 267 -9.08 -18.45 10.14
C LEU A 267 -8.44 -17.68 11.29
N GLN A 268 -8.97 -17.87 12.50
CA GLN A 268 -8.47 -17.22 13.71
C GLN A 268 -7.19 -17.89 14.21
N LEU A 269 -6.07 -17.55 13.59
CA LEU A 269 -4.76 -18.11 13.92
C LEU A 269 -4.11 -17.44 15.14
N ILE A 270 -3.25 -18.20 15.82
CA ILE A 270 -2.30 -17.69 16.80
C ILE A 270 -1.27 -16.79 16.09
N PRO A 271 -0.97 -15.58 16.60
CA PRO A 271 -0.02 -14.67 15.97
C PRO A 271 1.34 -15.32 15.65
N GLY A 272 1.83 -15.15 14.42
CA GLY A 272 3.12 -15.68 13.97
C GLY A 272 3.08 -17.10 13.40
N THR A 273 1.89 -17.72 13.28
CA THR A 273 1.71 -19.08 12.76
C THR A 273 1.21 -19.12 11.30
N ASP A 274 1.18 -17.98 10.60
CA ASP A 274 0.66 -17.86 9.22
C ASP A 274 1.37 -18.83 8.25
N THR A 275 2.69 -18.98 8.36
CA THR A 275 3.46 -19.91 7.52
C THR A 275 2.94 -21.34 7.65
N VAL A 276 2.66 -21.81 8.87
CA VAL A 276 2.16 -23.17 9.10
C VAL A 276 0.76 -23.33 8.51
N LEU A 277 -0.11 -22.32 8.69
CA LEU A 277 -1.45 -22.30 8.10
C LEU A 277 -1.38 -22.37 6.56
N HIS A 278 -0.53 -21.56 5.92
CA HIS A 278 -0.34 -21.58 4.48
C HIS A 278 0.16 -22.94 3.99
N LEU A 279 1.17 -23.52 4.63
CA LEU A 279 1.71 -24.83 4.24
C LEU A 279 0.66 -25.94 4.35
N ALA A 280 -0.17 -25.92 5.39
CA ALA A 280 -1.25 -26.89 5.54
C ALA A 280 -2.33 -26.77 4.46
N ILE A 281 -2.72 -25.53 4.12
CA ILE A 281 -3.64 -25.27 3.01
C ILE A 281 -3.03 -25.75 1.69
N ILE A 282 -1.76 -25.43 1.42
CA ILE A 282 -1.06 -25.88 0.21
C ILE A 282 -1.03 -27.40 0.14
N ARG A 283 -0.65 -28.09 1.22
CA ARG A 283 -0.60 -29.55 1.26
C ARG A 283 -1.96 -30.15 0.89
N LEU A 284 -3.04 -29.65 1.49
CA LEU A 284 -4.40 -30.11 1.17
C LEU A 284 -4.75 -29.89 -0.30
N ILE A 285 -4.40 -28.74 -0.88
CA ILE A 285 -4.61 -28.47 -2.31
C ILE A 285 -3.89 -29.52 -3.16
N LEU A 286 -2.61 -29.79 -2.86
CA LEU A 286 -1.78 -30.74 -3.62
C LEU A 286 -2.21 -32.21 -3.44
N GLU A 287 -2.64 -32.60 -2.23
CA GLU A 287 -3.15 -33.96 -1.96
C GLU A 287 -4.45 -34.24 -2.71
N ASN A 288 -5.26 -33.21 -2.98
CA ASN A 288 -6.53 -33.33 -3.69
C ASN A 288 -6.42 -33.04 -5.20
N GLY A 289 -5.23 -32.72 -5.72
CA GLY A 289 -5.06 -32.34 -7.13
C GLY A 289 -5.76 -31.03 -7.49
N TRP A 290 -5.92 -30.12 -6.51
CA TRP A 290 -6.57 -28.83 -6.70
C TRP A 290 -5.59 -27.71 -7.09
N GLU A 291 -4.34 -27.99 -7.42
CA GLU A 291 -3.41 -26.98 -7.96
C GLU A 291 -3.77 -26.56 -9.40
N ASP A 292 -3.47 -25.31 -9.76
CA ASP A 292 -3.61 -24.84 -11.15
C ASP A 292 -2.44 -25.35 -12.00
N THR A 293 -2.53 -26.60 -12.46
CA THR A 293 -1.50 -27.28 -13.24
C THR A 293 -1.12 -26.53 -14.51
N GLU A 294 -2.09 -25.99 -15.26
CA GLU A 294 -1.83 -25.23 -16.50
C GLU A 294 -1.02 -23.96 -16.20
N PHE A 295 -1.36 -23.25 -15.12
CA PHE A 295 -0.59 -22.10 -14.70
C PHE A 295 0.84 -22.49 -14.28
N ILE A 296 0.97 -23.58 -13.53
CA ILE A 296 2.26 -24.06 -13.02
C ILE A 296 3.19 -24.44 -14.17
N GLU A 297 2.74 -25.27 -15.10
CA GLU A 297 3.53 -25.74 -16.25
C GLU A 297 4.01 -24.60 -17.15
N LYS A 298 3.22 -23.53 -17.25
CA LYS A 298 3.50 -22.42 -18.16
C LYS A 298 4.32 -21.30 -17.55
N TRP A 299 4.17 -21.02 -16.25
CA TRP A 299 4.65 -19.78 -15.64
C TRP A 299 5.55 -19.96 -14.42
N ILE A 300 5.69 -21.18 -13.90
CA ILE A 300 6.60 -21.46 -12.79
C ILE A 300 7.93 -21.94 -13.36
N ALA A 301 9.01 -21.33 -12.86
CA ALA A 301 10.35 -21.65 -13.32
C ALA A 301 10.67 -23.14 -13.05
N ASN A 302 11.21 -23.81 -14.07
CA ASN A 302 11.76 -25.15 -13.91
C ASN A 302 13.20 -25.11 -13.35
N SER A 303 13.72 -26.27 -12.95
CA SER A 303 15.07 -26.38 -12.37
C SER A 303 16.16 -25.72 -13.22
N TRP A 304 16.10 -25.87 -14.55
CA TRP A 304 17.07 -25.28 -15.46
C TRP A 304 16.97 -23.75 -15.49
N GLU A 305 15.76 -23.18 -15.52
CA GLU A 305 15.56 -21.72 -15.50
C GLU A 305 16.08 -21.10 -14.20
N ILE A 306 15.84 -21.77 -13.07
CA ILE A 306 16.38 -21.37 -11.76
C ILE A 306 17.92 -21.39 -11.80
N ASP A 307 18.53 -22.51 -12.20
CA ASP A 307 19.99 -22.67 -12.26
C ASP A 307 20.66 -21.72 -13.26
N ALA A 308 19.98 -21.40 -14.36
CA ALA A 308 20.42 -20.43 -15.35
C ALA A 308 20.38 -18.98 -14.82
N GLY A 309 19.81 -18.75 -13.64
CA GLY A 309 19.63 -17.45 -13.03
C GLY A 309 18.53 -16.61 -13.70
N MET A 310 17.56 -17.25 -14.36
CA MET A 310 16.40 -16.57 -14.93
C MET A 310 15.47 -16.14 -13.79
N GLY A 311 15.58 -14.87 -13.37
CA GLY A 311 14.87 -14.31 -12.22
C GLY A 311 15.25 -12.84 -11.96
N ARG A 312 14.96 -12.31 -10.77
CA ARG A 312 15.26 -10.90 -10.37
C ARG A 312 16.74 -10.59 -10.12
N GLY A 313 17.65 -11.34 -10.72
CA GLY A 313 19.08 -11.03 -10.75
C GLY A 313 19.49 -10.69 -12.17
N THR A 314 20.05 -9.51 -12.40
CA THR A 314 20.81 -9.28 -13.63
C THR A 314 21.99 -10.26 -13.64
N ARG A 315 22.11 -11.02 -14.73
CA ARG A 315 23.26 -11.90 -14.98
C ARG A 315 24.56 -11.10 -14.77
N ASN A 316 25.51 -11.68 -14.06
CA ASN A 316 26.82 -11.10 -13.70
C ASN A 316 26.76 -9.93 -12.71
N THR A 317 25.89 -10.00 -11.69
CA THR A 317 25.90 -9.06 -10.57
C THR A 317 26.25 -9.71 -9.24
N PRO A 318 26.72 -8.95 -8.24
CA PRO A 318 26.98 -9.47 -6.89
C PRO A 318 25.75 -10.08 -6.19
N TRP A 319 24.55 -9.95 -6.74
CA TRP A 319 23.31 -10.56 -6.22
C TRP A 319 23.01 -11.93 -6.82
N GLN A 320 23.74 -12.33 -7.87
CA GLN A 320 23.54 -13.56 -8.63
C GLN A 320 23.74 -14.84 -7.79
N TRP A 321 24.44 -14.77 -6.64
CA TRP A 321 24.60 -15.90 -5.73
C TRP A 321 23.29 -16.38 -5.09
N ARG A 322 22.23 -15.56 -5.10
CA ARG A 322 20.91 -15.95 -4.57
C ARG A 322 20.19 -16.98 -5.42
N THR A 323 20.46 -17.10 -6.71
CA THR A 323 19.72 -18.01 -7.61
C THR A 323 20.62 -18.99 -8.35
N THR A 324 21.94 -18.95 -8.13
CA THR A 324 22.88 -19.85 -8.80
C THR A 324 23.36 -20.96 -7.87
N TRP A 325 23.60 -22.15 -8.45
CA TRP A 325 24.27 -23.30 -7.82
C TRP A 325 23.49 -23.98 -6.68
N GLY A 326 22.16 -24.08 -6.80
CA GLY A 326 21.32 -24.82 -5.84
C GLY A 326 21.31 -24.24 -4.42
N ARG A 327 21.64 -22.95 -4.24
CA ARG A 327 21.71 -22.31 -2.92
C ARG A 327 20.37 -21.79 -2.40
N LEU A 328 19.47 -21.39 -3.30
CA LEU A 328 18.18 -20.77 -2.98
C LEU A 328 17.23 -20.96 -4.18
N GLY A 329 16.01 -21.46 -3.91
CA GLY A 329 15.01 -21.78 -4.93
C GLY A 329 14.92 -23.27 -5.27
N THR A 330 13.74 -23.71 -5.71
CA THR A 330 13.46 -25.06 -6.22
C THR A 330 12.31 -24.98 -7.22
N ASP A 331 12.20 -25.94 -8.13
CA ASP A 331 11.07 -26.01 -9.04
C ASP A 331 9.81 -26.56 -8.34
N PHE A 332 8.70 -26.66 -9.07
CA PHE A 332 7.45 -27.13 -8.48
C PHE A 332 7.54 -28.59 -7.97
N ALA A 333 8.25 -29.47 -8.68
CA ALA A 333 8.40 -30.87 -8.27
C ALA A 333 9.18 -30.97 -6.96
N GLY A 334 10.32 -30.27 -6.87
CA GLY A 334 11.12 -30.20 -5.65
C GLY A 334 10.36 -29.53 -4.49
N TYR A 335 9.56 -28.50 -4.76
CA TYR A 335 8.70 -27.88 -3.75
C TYR A 335 7.62 -28.85 -3.24
N ARG A 336 6.99 -29.61 -4.15
CA ARG A 336 5.98 -30.64 -3.82
C ARG A 336 6.58 -31.72 -2.94
N ASP A 337 7.75 -32.24 -3.29
CA ASP A 337 8.42 -33.26 -2.47
C ASP A 337 8.80 -32.71 -1.09
N TRP A 338 9.32 -31.49 -1.03
CA TRP A 338 9.66 -30.82 0.23
C TRP A 338 8.45 -30.65 1.14
N ILE A 339 7.35 -30.07 0.63
CA ILE A 339 6.17 -29.76 1.47
C ILE A 339 5.50 -31.02 2.00
N MET A 340 5.49 -32.11 1.22
CA MET A 340 4.91 -33.40 1.62
C MET A 340 5.69 -34.07 2.76
N GLN A 341 6.98 -33.73 2.93
CA GLN A 341 7.82 -34.21 4.03
C GLN A 341 7.75 -33.31 5.27
N GLN A 342 7.16 -32.11 5.19
CA GLN A 342 7.10 -31.20 6.33
C GLN A 342 6.04 -31.65 7.33
N GLU A 343 6.46 -32.03 8.55
CA GLU A 343 5.53 -32.42 9.62
C GLU A 343 4.50 -31.33 9.92
N VAL A 344 4.94 -30.06 9.92
CA VAL A 344 4.09 -28.90 10.20
C VAL A 344 3.02 -28.64 9.12
N SER A 345 3.15 -29.21 7.92
CA SER A 345 2.13 -29.08 6.86
C SER A 345 0.99 -30.10 7.03
N HIS A 346 1.14 -31.12 7.87
CA HIS A 346 0.05 -32.04 8.18
C HIS A 346 -1.06 -31.31 8.93
N LEU A 347 -2.30 -31.57 8.51
CA LEU A 347 -3.46 -30.80 8.98
C LEU A 347 -3.66 -30.83 10.49
N SER A 348 -3.51 -31.99 11.14
CA SER A 348 -3.65 -32.09 12.60
C SER A 348 -2.58 -31.27 13.32
N LYS A 349 -1.33 -31.35 12.86
CA LYS A 349 -0.20 -30.59 13.42
C LYS A 349 -0.34 -29.08 13.18
N ALA A 350 -0.80 -28.69 11.99
CA ALA A 350 -1.08 -27.31 11.68
C ALA A 350 -2.22 -26.74 12.53
N SER A 351 -3.29 -27.53 12.75
CA SER A 351 -4.39 -27.15 13.62
C SER A 351 -3.94 -26.93 15.07
N GLU A 352 -3.11 -27.83 15.60
CA GLU A 352 -2.46 -27.70 16.91
C GLU A 352 -1.63 -26.40 17.01
N ILE A 353 -0.76 -26.13 16.05
CA ILE A 353 0.16 -24.98 16.10
C ILE A 353 -0.58 -23.66 15.89
N THR A 354 -1.49 -23.61 14.91
CA THR A 354 -2.17 -22.37 14.51
C THR A 354 -3.37 -22.05 15.41
N GLY A 355 -3.89 -23.03 16.13
CA GLY A 355 -5.16 -22.92 16.87
C GLY A 355 -6.41 -22.90 15.97
N VAL A 356 -6.25 -23.02 14.64
CA VAL A 356 -7.36 -23.02 13.69
C VAL A 356 -7.91 -24.44 13.56
N PRO A 357 -9.23 -24.68 13.73
CA PRO A 357 -9.80 -26.03 13.63
C PRO A 357 -9.53 -26.67 12.27
N GLU A 358 -9.24 -27.99 12.25
CA GLU A 358 -8.99 -28.74 11.03
C GLU A 358 -10.09 -28.56 9.98
N SER A 359 -11.36 -28.58 10.41
CA SER A 359 -12.52 -28.39 9.54
C SER A 359 -12.48 -27.05 8.83
N THR A 360 -12.11 -25.98 9.54
CA THR A 360 -12.00 -24.63 8.99
C THR A 360 -10.84 -24.50 8.00
N ILE A 361 -9.69 -25.15 8.27
CA ILE A 361 -8.56 -25.20 7.33
C ILE A 361 -8.96 -25.96 6.05
N ARG A 362 -9.64 -27.11 6.16
CA ARG A 362 -10.15 -27.87 5.01
C ARG A 362 -11.15 -27.04 4.19
N GLU A 363 -12.05 -26.34 4.86
CA GLU A 363 -13.03 -25.50 4.19
C GLU A 363 -12.37 -24.35 3.43
N ALA A 364 -11.37 -23.70 4.01
CA ALA A 364 -10.59 -22.67 3.33
C ALA A 364 -9.86 -23.23 2.10
N ALA A 365 -9.17 -24.38 2.21
CA ALA A 365 -8.48 -25.01 1.09
C ALA A 365 -9.45 -25.34 -0.06
N ARG A 366 -10.62 -25.91 0.27
CA ARG A 366 -11.68 -26.20 -0.70
C ARG A 366 -12.18 -24.91 -1.37
N MET A 367 -12.47 -23.87 -0.59
CA MET A 367 -12.98 -22.61 -1.12
C MET A 367 -11.97 -21.92 -2.05
N LEU A 368 -10.67 -21.99 -1.76
CA LEU A 368 -9.64 -21.35 -2.58
C LEU A 368 -9.51 -21.94 -3.98
N THR A 369 -9.77 -23.23 -4.17
CA THR A 369 -9.35 -23.90 -5.41
C THR A 369 -10.23 -25.06 -5.87
N ALA A 370 -10.99 -25.72 -4.99
CA ALA A 370 -11.76 -26.89 -5.40
C ALA A 370 -12.74 -26.53 -6.53
N PRO A 371 -12.78 -27.30 -7.63
CA PRO A 371 -13.71 -27.03 -8.71
C PRO A 371 -15.17 -27.09 -8.24
N ILE A 372 -15.95 -26.09 -8.64
CA ILE A 372 -17.40 -26.05 -8.50
C ILE A 372 -17.96 -26.16 -9.92
N ASP A 373 -18.77 -27.19 -10.19
CA ASP A 373 -19.31 -27.49 -11.51
C ASP A 373 -18.25 -27.53 -12.63
N GLY A 374 -17.10 -28.13 -12.32
CA GLY A 374 -15.98 -28.27 -13.26
C GLY A 374 -15.13 -27.02 -13.46
N ARG A 375 -15.44 -25.90 -12.79
CA ARG A 375 -14.68 -24.65 -12.86
C ARG A 375 -13.98 -24.35 -11.54
N ARG A 376 -12.69 -24.00 -11.62
CA ARG A 376 -11.93 -23.45 -10.49
C ARG A 376 -12.39 -22.01 -10.17
N PRO A 377 -12.56 -21.65 -8.88
CA PRO A 377 -12.84 -20.26 -8.52
C PRO A 377 -11.68 -19.34 -8.89
N LYS A 378 -11.99 -18.12 -9.33
CA LYS A 378 -11.01 -17.06 -9.49
C LYS A 378 -10.58 -16.54 -8.12
N THR A 379 -9.42 -16.99 -7.65
CA THR A 379 -8.95 -16.66 -6.31
C THR A 379 -7.88 -15.59 -6.34
N SER A 380 -8.15 -14.49 -5.64
CA SER A 380 -7.19 -13.41 -5.40
C SER A 380 -6.66 -13.43 -3.96
N PHE A 381 -5.47 -12.89 -3.77
CA PHE A 381 -4.76 -12.90 -2.50
C PHE A 381 -4.39 -11.48 -2.10
N ALA A 382 -4.65 -11.13 -0.85
CA ALA A 382 -4.29 -9.86 -0.24
C ALA A 382 -3.48 -10.13 1.02
N LEU A 383 -2.41 -9.37 1.26
CA LEU A 383 -1.71 -9.39 2.55
C LEU A 383 -1.42 -7.99 3.09
N GLU A 384 -1.12 -7.89 4.39
CA GLU A 384 -0.58 -6.68 5.01
C GLU A 384 0.29 -6.95 6.24
N LYS A 385 0.68 -5.86 6.92
CA LYS A 385 1.26 -5.71 8.25
C LYS A 385 1.09 -6.89 9.22
N GLY A 386 -0.10 -7.46 9.42
CA GLY A 386 -0.25 -8.61 10.34
C GLY A 386 0.54 -9.85 9.89
N ASN A 387 0.69 -10.03 8.59
CA ASN A 387 1.46 -11.11 7.97
C ASN A 387 2.96 -10.78 7.96
N TYR A 388 3.36 -9.61 7.46
CA TYR A 388 4.78 -9.31 7.21
C TYR A 388 5.50 -8.48 8.30
N TRP A 389 4.81 -7.95 9.33
CA TRP A 389 5.49 -7.42 10.54
C TRP A 389 5.73 -8.47 11.64
N SER A 390 5.43 -9.73 11.35
CA SER A 390 5.74 -10.85 12.24
C SER A 390 6.89 -11.68 11.64
N ASN A 391 6.62 -12.93 11.27
CA ASN A 391 7.59 -13.84 10.66
C ASN A 391 7.76 -13.54 9.15
N ASN A 392 8.24 -12.33 8.83
CA ASN A 392 8.19 -11.71 7.50
C ASN A 392 8.54 -12.65 6.35
N TYR A 393 9.79 -13.13 6.31
CA TYR A 393 10.30 -13.86 5.15
C TYR A 393 9.52 -15.16 4.90
N LEU A 394 9.30 -15.94 5.96
CA LEU A 394 8.58 -17.22 5.85
C LEU A 394 7.10 -17.00 5.52
N ASN A 395 6.46 -15.99 6.13
CA ASN A 395 5.06 -15.67 5.87
C ASN A 395 4.84 -15.18 4.43
N THR A 396 5.73 -14.32 3.93
CA THR A 396 5.63 -13.77 2.57
C THR A 396 6.00 -14.80 1.50
N THR A 397 6.96 -15.70 1.79
CA THR A 397 7.31 -16.82 0.90
C THR A 397 6.17 -17.84 0.82
N SER A 398 5.63 -18.29 1.96
CA SER A 398 4.53 -19.26 1.99
C SER A 398 3.23 -18.68 1.41
N TYR A 399 2.96 -17.39 1.60
CA TYR A 399 1.88 -16.67 0.93
C TYR A 399 2.07 -16.67 -0.59
N ALA A 400 3.28 -16.38 -1.07
CA ALA A 400 3.58 -16.38 -2.50
C ALA A 400 3.38 -17.77 -3.11
N ALA A 401 3.87 -18.82 -2.45
CA ALA A 401 3.68 -20.20 -2.87
C ALA A 401 2.20 -20.58 -2.94
N LEU A 402 1.42 -20.27 -1.90
CA LEU A 402 -0.02 -20.52 -1.90
C LEU A 402 -0.72 -19.80 -3.06
N ALA A 403 -0.42 -18.52 -3.26
CA ALA A 403 -1.00 -17.74 -4.35
C ALA A 403 -0.66 -18.33 -5.73
N LEU A 404 0.58 -18.75 -5.95
CA LEU A 404 1.04 -19.34 -7.21
C LEU A 404 0.40 -20.70 -7.50
N ILE A 405 0.28 -21.56 -6.48
CA ILE A 405 -0.38 -22.87 -6.60
C ILE A 405 -1.86 -22.73 -6.94
N CYS A 406 -2.50 -21.66 -6.45
CA CYS A 406 -3.88 -21.30 -6.80
C CYS A 406 -3.99 -20.54 -8.13
N GLY A 407 -2.88 -20.32 -8.85
CA GLY A 407 -2.85 -19.66 -10.15
C GLY A 407 -3.00 -18.14 -10.10
N ALA A 408 -2.78 -17.49 -8.96
CA ALA A 408 -2.93 -16.04 -8.82
C ALA A 408 -1.72 -15.27 -9.36
N GLY A 409 -1.51 -15.31 -10.68
CA GLY A 409 -0.36 -14.75 -11.38
C GLY A 409 -0.70 -13.72 -12.46
N ASN A 410 -1.45 -12.67 -12.11
CA ASN A 410 -1.82 -11.54 -12.97
C ASN A 410 -2.87 -11.86 -14.04
N ARG A 411 -3.86 -12.69 -13.69
CA ARG A 411 -5.06 -12.92 -14.52
C ARG A 411 -6.25 -12.17 -13.91
N PRO A 412 -7.26 -11.76 -14.71
CA PRO A 412 -8.40 -11.01 -14.19
C PRO A 412 -9.14 -11.74 -13.06
N GLY A 413 -9.11 -11.17 -11.85
CA GLY A 413 -9.67 -11.78 -10.63
C GLY A 413 -8.81 -12.83 -9.95
N GLN A 414 -7.59 -13.06 -10.44
CA GLN A 414 -6.60 -14.00 -9.91
C GLN A 414 -5.26 -13.31 -9.76
N VAL A 415 -5.23 -12.39 -8.81
CA VAL A 415 -4.07 -11.56 -8.49
C VAL A 415 -3.64 -11.80 -7.05
N ARG A 416 -2.43 -11.40 -6.73
CA ARG A 416 -1.93 -11.26 -5.35
C ARG A 416 -1.53 -9.82 -5.16
N ARG A 417 -1.54 -9.26 -3.95
CA ARG A 417 -1.03 -7.89 -3.71
C ARG A 417 -0.88 -7.62 -2.22
N ALA A 418 0.20 -6.98 -1.80
CA ALA A 418 0.20 -6.32 -0.49
C ALA A 418 -0.66 -5.06 -0.58
N LEU A 419 -1.61 -4.89 0.35
CA LEU A 419 -2.55 -3.77 0.23
C LEU A 419 -1.91 -2.42 0.61
N GLU A 420 -0.74 -2.40 1.27
CA GLU A 420 -0.01 -1.27 1.87
C GLU A 420 -0.80 -0.26 2.70
N ALA A 421 -0.12 0.53 3.54
CA ALA A 421 -0.81 1.50 4.41
C ALA A 421 -0.95 2.88 3.74
N THR A 422 0.12 3.39 3.14
CA THR A 422 0.25 4.78 2.67
C THR A 422 0.21 4.85 1.14
N SER A 423 -0.24 5.98 0.58
CA SER A 423 -0.24 6.13 -0.88
C SER A 423 1.18 6.26 -1.44
N ALA A 424 1.48 5.46 -2.47
CA ALA A 424 2.56 5.71 -3.42
C ALA A 424 2.14 6.71 -4.53
N ALA A 425 0.89 7.18 -4.48
CA ALA A 425 0.33 8.11 -5.46
C ALA A 425 0.64 9.56 -5.04
N GLY A 426 1.61 10.15 -5.74
CA GLY A 426 1.75 11.60 -5.87
C GLY A 426 1.16 12.04 -7.19
N SER A 427 0.21 12.96 -7.15
CA SER A 427 -0.31 13.59 -8.35
C SER A 427 0.76 14.52 -8.92
N ALA A 428 1.41 14.10 -10.01
CA ALA A 428 2.03 15.04 -10.93
C ALA A 428 0.90 15.72 -11.72
N VAL A 429 0.37 16.81 -11.18
CA VAL A 429 -0.40 17.78 -11.98
C VAL A 429 0.41 19.07 -12.00
N HIS A 430 1.56 19.00 -12.66
CA HIS A 430 2.19 20.15 -13.25
C HIS A 430 2.70 19.74 -14.62
N ASP A 431 2.32 20.50 -15.65
CA ASP A 431 3.03 20.55 -16.92
C ASP A 431 4.49 20.89 -16.62
N THR A 432 5.33 19.87 -16.41
CA THR A 432 6.78 20.06 -16.42
C THR A 432 7.24 20.17 -17.86
N PRO A 433 7.82 21.30 -18.30
CA PRO A 433 8.51 21.37 -19.57
C PRO A 433 9.63 20.33 -19.55
N GLY A 434 9.81 19.60 -20.65
CA GLY A 434 10.78 18.52 -20.76
C GLY A 434 12.14 18.89 -20.18
N THR A 435 12.54 18.18 -19.12
CA THR A 435 13.91 18.27 -18.61
C THR A 435 14.78 17.42 -19.51
N SER A 436 15.55 18.10 -20.36
CA SER A 436 16.71 17.51 -21.01
C SER A 436 17.63 16.93 -19.93
N ARG A 437 18.13 15.71 -20.18
CA ARG A 437 19.14 15.07 -19.34
C ARG A 437 20.31 16.05 -19.15
N PRO A 438 20.81 16.31 -17.93
CA PRO A 438 22.10 16.94 -17.76
C PRO A 438 23.16 15.92 -18.16
N THR A 439 23.61 15.97 -19.42
CA THR A 439 24.87 15.36 -19.83
C THR A 439 26.01 16.15 -19.19
N ASN A 440 26.92 15.43 -18.53
CA ASN A 440 28.27 15.84 -18.11
C ASN A 440 28.38 16.79 -16.91
N PHE A 441 28.38 16.23 -15.69
CA PHE A 441 29.27 16.73 -14.63
C PHE A 441 30.58 15.94 -14.73
N ARG A 442 31.56 16.46 -15.48
CA ARG A 442 32.96 16.08 -15.30
C ARG A 442 33.44 16.79 -14.04
N ALA A 443 33.73 16.02 -12.99
CA ALA A 443 34.51 16.52 -11.87
C ALA A 443 35.95 16.72 -12.35
N ASP A 444 36.36 17.97 -12.50
CA ASP A 444 37.77 18.33 -12.62
C ASP A 444 38.42 18.14 -11.25
N ALA A 445 39.03 16.96 -11.04
CA ALA A 445 39.90 16.71 -9.91
C ALA A 445 41.23 17.44 -10.14
N GLY A 446 41.23 18.75 -9.89
CA GLY A 446 42.45 19.54 -9.78
C GLY A 446 43.20 19.18 -8.51
N ARG A 447 44.25 18.37 -8.65
CA ARG A 447 45.29 18.22 -7.61
C ARG A 447 45.94 19.58 -7.33
N ARG A 448 45.99 19.97 -6.06
CA ARG A 448 47.11 20.71 -5.47
C ARG A 448 47.44 20.07 -4.12
#